data_AF-A0A429B9U9-F1
#
_entry.id   AF-A0A429B9U9-F1
#
_cell.length_a   1.000
_cell.length_b   1.000
_cell.length_c   1.000
_cell.angle_alpha   90.00
_cell.angle_beta   90.00
_cell.angle_gamma   90.00
#
_symmetry.space_group_name_H-M   'P 1'
#
loop_
_entity.id
_entity.type
_entity.pdbx_description
1 polymer ?
#
loop_
_entity_poly.entity_id
_entity_poly.type
_entity_poly.pdbx_seq_one_letter_code
_entity_poly.pdbx_strand_id
1 'polypeptide(L)'
;MTTDPMTDPTTDPTTDPTADPTADPTADPRDRVCVTCSDLALPMRVVELLPDGMAIAEGEAGPEEISVALVDAGPGDVVLVHAGEAIAVGGGCG
;
A
#
# COMPACT_ATOMS: atom_id res chain seq x y z
N MET A 1 -30.34 48.48 -26.76
CA MET A 1 -30.06 47.38 -27.70
C MET A 1 -29.11 46.47 -26.97
N THR A 2 -29.64 45.39 -26.40
CA THR A 2 -28.93 44.46 -25.51
C THR A 2 -28.39 43.31 -26.35
N THR A 3 -27.08 43.08 -26.33
CA THR A 3 -26.46 41.89 -26.91
C THR A 3 -25.71 41.18 -25.79
N ASP A 4 -26.34 40.17 -25.19
CA ASP A 4 -25.65 39.18 -24.39
C ASP A 4 -24.81 38.28 -25.31
N PRO A 5 -23.58 37.89 -24.92
CA PRO A 5 -22.81 36.90 -25.66
C PRO A 5 -23.37 35.50 -25.37
N MET A 6 -23.86 34.83 -26.41
CA MET A 6 -24.15 33.39 -26.36
C MET A 6 -22.82 32.63 -26.41
N THR A 7 -22.19 32.46 -25.24
CA THR A 7 -21.10 31.49 -25.07
C THR A 7 -21.71 30.14 -24.72
N ASP A 8 -21.77 29.25 -25.70
CA ASP A 8 -22.10 27.85 -25.48
C ASP A 8 -20.83 27.01 -25.66
N PRO A 9 -20.21 26.51 -24.59
CA PRO A 9 -19.37 25.34 -24.67
C PRO A 9 -20.21 24.10 -24.31
N THR A 10 -20.97 23.56 -25.26
CA THR A 10 -21.35 22.15 -25.23
C THR A 10 -20.10 21.30 -25.48
N THR A 11 -19.24 21.20 -24.46
CA THR A 11 -18.32 20.08 -24.32
C THR A 11 -18.86 19.21 -23.22
N ASP A 12 -19.68 18.24 -23.61
CA ASP A 12 -20.02 17.08 -22.81
C ASP A 12 -18.96 16.01 -23.14
N PRO A 13 -17.94 15.78 -22.28
CA PRO A 13 -17.19 14.56 -22.37
C PRO A 13 -18.08 13.47 -21.78
N THR A 14 -18.91 12.85 -22.62
CA THR A 14 -19.48 11.54 -22.29
C THR A 14 -18.37 10.49 -22.41
N THR A 15 -17.32 10.63 -21.61
CA THR A 15 -16.40 9.54 -21.28
C THR A 15 -17.16 8.66 -20.30
N ASP A 16 -17.93 7.76 -20.88
CA ASP A 16 -18.44 6.56 -20.25
C ASP A 16 -17.27 5.80 -19.59
N PRO A 17 -17.24 5.66 -18.25
CA PRO A 17 -16.34 4.72 -17.63
C PRO A 17 -17.07 3.38 -17.55
N THR A 18 -17.32 2.71 -18.67
CA THR A 18 -17.43 1.25 -18.65
C THR A 18 -16.01 0.70 -18.45
N ALA A 19 -15.40 1.05 -17.32
CA ALA A 19 -14.36 0.23 -16.72
C ALA A 19 -15.12 -0.96 -16.13
N ASP A 20 -15.26 -1.99 -16.96
CA ASP A 20 -15.75 -3.30 -16.59
C ASP A 20 -15.07 -3.77 -15.29
N PRO A 21 -15.79 -3.91 -14.16
CA PRO A 21 -15.23 -4.50 -12.96
C PRO A 21 -15.29 -6.03 -13.08
N THR A 22 -14.81 -6.61 -14.18
CA THR A 22 -14.39 -8.02 -14.19
C THR A 22 -12.99 -8.10 -13.60
N ALA A 23 -12.83 -7.57 -12.38
CA ALA A 23 -11.80 -8.06 -11.48
C ALA A 23 -12.35 -9.38 -10.93
N ASP A 24 -11.97 -10.46 -11.59
CA ASP A 24 -12.21 -11.83 -11.15
C ASP A 24 -11.82 -11.95 -9.66
N PRO A 25 -12.75 -12.27 -8.74
CA PRO A 25 -12.44 -12.36 -7.31
C PRO A 25 -11.68 -13.64 -6.94
N THR A 26 -11.12 -14.34 -7.93
CA THR A 26 -10.32 -15.56 -7.75
C THR A 26 -8.81 -15.29 -7.82
N ALA A 27 -8.37 -14.03 -7.64
CA ALA A 27 -6.98 -13.73 -7.36
C ALA A 27 -6.72 -13.88 -5.85
N ASP A 28 -5.71 -14.70 -5.54
CA ASP A 28 -5.21 -15.07 -4.21
C ASP A 28 -5.21 -13.88 -3.21
N PRO A 29 -5.60 -14.05 -1.94
CA PRO A 29 -5.66 -12.97 -0.93
C PRO A 29 -4.31 -12.30 -0.58
N ARG A 30 -3.26 -12.58 -1.36
CA ARG A 30 -1.99 -11.85 -1.38
C ARG A 30 -2.07 -10.50 -2.12
N ASP A 31 -3.18 -10.20 -2.81
CA ASP A 31 -3.43 -8.91 -3.46
C ASP A 31 -3.85 -7.79 -2.48
N ARG A 32 -3.00 -7.50 -1.49
CA ARG A 32 -3.05 -6.20 -0.79
C ARG A 32 -2.31 -5.15 -1.60
N VAL A 33 -2.81 -4.87 -2.81
CA VAL A 33 -2.32 -3.80 -3.68
C VAL A 33 -3.23 -2.58 -3.47
N CYS A 34 -2.70 -1.54 -2.84
CA CYS A 34 -3.34 -0.23 -2.90
C CYS A 34 -3.21 0.31 -4.33
N VAL A 35 -4.34 0.47 -5.01
CA VAL A 35 -4.42 0.92 -6.41
C VAL A 35 -4.01 2.38 -6.65
N THR A 36 -3.54 3.12 -5.63
CA THR A 36 -3.19 4.55 -5.74
C THR A 36 -1.70 4.85 -5.59
N CYS A 37 -0.87 3.87 -5.22
CA CYS A 37 0.58 4.02 -5.09
C CYS A 37 1.20 2.65 -5.41
N SER A 38 2.22 2.58 -6.27
CA SER A 38 2.92 1.32 -6.57
C SER A 38 3.74 0.80 -5.36
N ASP A 39 3.03 0.40 -4.30
CA ASP A 39 3.52 0.04 -2.98
C ASP A 39 3.70 -1.48 -2.88
N LEU A 40 4.80 -1.99 -3.43
CA LEU A 40 5.27 -3.33 -3.10
C LEU A 40 5.83 -3.28 -1.67
N ALA A 41 5.01 -3.63 -0.68
CA ALA A 41 5.50 -3.81 0.67
C ALA A 41 6.41 -5.04 0.71
N LEU A 42 7.65 -4.86 1.15
CA LEU A 42 8.62 -5.94 1.18
C LEU A 42 8.40 -6.76 2.46
N PRO A 43 8.20 -8.09 2.36
CA PRO A 43 8.17 -8.93 3.53
C PRO A 43 9.58 -8.98 4.13
N MET A 44 9.74 -8.46 5.33
CA MET A 44 10.99 -8.51 6.08
C MET A 44 10.77 -9.24 7.40
N ARG A 45 11.76 -10.02 7.83
CA ARG A 45 11.68 -10.77 9.08
C ARG A 45 12.38 -10.01 10.19
N VAL A 46 11.65 -9.66 11.25
CA VAL A 46 12.25 -9.02 12.41
C VAL A 46 13.27 -9.95 13.06
N VAL A 47 14.51 -9.50 13.19
CA VAL A 47 15.58 -10.23 13.90
C VAL A 47 15.82 -9.68 15.29
N GLU A 48 15.65 -8.38 15.49
CA GLU A 48 15.88 -7.72 16.76
C GLU A 48 14.94 -6.52 16.93
N LEU A 49 14.41 -6.33 18.15
CA LEU A 49 13.66 -5.14 18.51
C LEU A 49 14.58 -4.11 19.17
N LEU A 50 14.55 -2.89 18.66
CA LEU A 50 15.24 -1.73 19.20
C LEU A 50 14.29 -0.94 20.13
N PRO A 51 14.83 -0.05 20.99
CA PRO A 51 14.02 0.91 21.72
C PRO A 51 13.23 1.83 20.77
N ASP A 52 12.24 2.54 21.32
CA ASP A 52 11.44 3.55 20.61
C ASP A 52 10.54 3.03 19.47
N GLY A 53 10.29 1.72 19.41
CA GLY A 53 9.43 1.11 18.39
C GLY A 53 10.14 0.89 17.04
N MET A 54 11.47 0.80 17.06
CA MET A 54 12.30 0.43 15.92
C MET A 54 12.63 -1.07 15.96
N ALA A 55 13.01 -1.65 14.83
CA ALA A 55 13.42 -3.04 14.73
C ALA A 55 14.45 -3.24 13.61
N ILE A 56 15.38 -4.18 13.78
CA ILE A 56 16.19 -4.69 12.67
C ILE A 56 15.39 -5.81 12.03
N ALA A 57 15.19 -5.72 10.71
CA ALA A 57 14.54 -6.76 9.93
C ALA A 57 15.44 -7.21 8.78
N GLU A 58 15.51 -8.53 8.58
CA GLU A 58 16.21 -9.15 7.45
C GLU A 58 15.26 -9.25 6.27
N GLY A 59 15.61 -8.59 5.16
CA GLY A 59 14.94 -8.74 3.86
C GLY A 59 15.88 -9.32 2.81
N GLU A 60 15.43 -9.32 1.56
CA GLU A 60 16.23 -9.88 0.45
C GLU A 60 17.50 -9.07 0.14
N ALA A 61 17.51 -7.78 0.49
CA ALA A 61 18.66 -6.88 0.32
C ALA A 61 19.65 -6.91 1.51
N GLY A 62 19.28 -7.57 2.61
CA GLY A 62 20.03 -7.61 3.87
C GLY A 62 19.25 -7.05 5.06
N PRO A 63 19.92 -6.87 6.22
CA PRO A 63 19.32 -6.28 7.41
C PRO A 63 19.11 -4.77 7.24
N GLU A 64 17.89 -4.32 7.55
CA GLU A 64 17.49 -2.91 7.54
C GLU A 64 16.85 -2.53 8.87
N GLU A 65 17.03 -1.27 9.28
CA GLU A 65 16.36 -0.70 10.44
C GLU A 65 15.00 -0.14 10.00
N ILE A 66 13.92 -0.63 10.61
CA ILE A 66 12.54 -0.32 10.25
C ILE A 66 11.74 0.12 11.48
N SER A 67 10.74 0.97 11.26
CA SER A 67 9.76 1.35 12.28
C SER A 67 8.69 0.27 12.41
N VAL A 68 8.51 -0.28 13.62
CA VAL A 68 7.40 -1.19 13.97
C VAL A 68 6.36 -0.52 14.86
N ALA A 69 6.43 0.79 15.08
CA ALA A 69 5.51 1.51 15.96
C ALA A 69 4.02 1.38 15.57
N LEU A 70 3.73 1.04 14.31
CA LEU A 70 2.38 0.89 13.77
C LEU A 70 1.81 -0.53 13.91
N VAL A 71 2.64 -1.51 14.27
CA VAL A 71 2.26 -2.92 14.32
C VAL A 71 2.86 -3.63 15.54
N ASP A 72 2.11 -4.53 16.16
CA ASP A 72 2.66 -5.40 17.21
C ASP A 72 3.47 -6.54 16.55
N ALA A 73 4.76 -6.28 16.30
CA ALA A 73 5.70 -7.25 15.74
C ALA A 73 6.80 -7.60 16.75
N GLY A 74 7.09 -8.89 16.88
CA GLY A 74 8.17 -9.42 17.69
C GLY A 74 9.32 -10.02 16.85
N PRO A 75 10.47 -10.33 17.48
CA PRO A 75 11.55 -11.05 16.81
C PRO A 75 11.06 -12.39 16.27
N GLY A 76 11.24 -12.57 14.97
CA GLY A 76 10.81 -13.74 14.22
C GLY A 76 9.53 -13.54 13.40
N ASP A 77 8.82 -12.43 13.61
CA ASP A 77 7.65 -12.10 12.81
C ASP A 77 8.07 -11.59 11.43
N VAL A 78 7.26 -11.93 10.44
CA VAL A 78 7.36 -11.35 9.11
C VAL A 78 6.46 -10.13 9.09
N VAL A 79 7.02 -8.97 8.79
CA VAL A 79 6.31 -7.72 8.63
C VAL A 79 6.41 -7.24 7.20
N LEU A 80 5.36 -6.57 6.73
CA LEU A 80 5.34 -5.91 5.44
C LEU A 80 5.83 -4.49 5.63
N VAL A 81 6.95 -4.16 4.99
CA VAL A 81 7.62 -2.86 5.13
C VAL A 81 7.41 -2.04 3.87
N HIS A 82 7.00 -0.78 4.05
CA HIS A 82 6.92 0.22 3.00
C HIS A 82 7.70 1.45 3.43
N ALA A 83 8.67 1.89 2.62
CA ALA A 83 9.52 3.05 2.91
C ALA A 83 10.18 3.04 4.30
N GLY A 84 10.55 1.85 4.81
CA GLY A 84 11.15 1.67 6.14
C GLY A 84 10.13 1.59 7.29
N GLU A 85 8.83 1.61 7.01
CA GLU A 85 7.78 1.44 8.02
C GLU A 85 7.03 0.13 7.86
N ALA A 86 6.88 -0.61 8.96
CA ALA A 86 6.07 -1.82 9.02
C ALA A 86 4.58 -1.46 9.06
N ILE A 87 3.85 -1.84 8.03
CA ILE A 87 2.43 -1.50 7.84
C ILE A 87 1.48 -2.67 8.14
N ALA A 88 2.01 -3.89 8.21
CA ALA A 88 1.24 -5.09 8.57
C ALA A 88 2.15 -6.22 9.05
N VAL A 89 1.59 -7.14 9.85
CA VAL A 89 2.24 -8.39 10.25
C VAL A 89 1.72 -9.52 9.35
N GLY A 90 2.61 -10.18 8.62
CA GLY A 90 2.34 -11.28 7.69
C GLY A 90 2.21 -12.66 8.33
N GLY A 91 2.42 -12.75 9.65
CA GLY A 91 2.10 -13.93 10.46
C GLY A 91 3.28 -14.88 10.70
N GLY A 92 3.73 -14.93 11.95
CA GLY A 92 4.06 -16.17 12.64
C GLY A 92 2.93 -16.44 13.63
N CYS A 93 2.37 -17.65 13.66
CA CYS A 93 1.31 -18.02 14.60
C CYS A 93 1.80 -17.87 16.06
N GLY A 94 1.18 -16.95 16.81
CA GLY A 94 1.07 -17.03 18.26
C GLY A 94 -0.13 -17.89 18.66
#